data_AF-A0A7G5LQ38-F1
#
_entry.id   AF-A0A7G5LQ38-F1
#
_cell.length_a   1.000
_cell.length_b   1.000
_cell.length_c   1.000
_cell.angle_alpha   90.00
_cell.angle_beta   90.00
_cell.angle_gamma   90.00
#
_symmetry.space_group_name_H-M   'P 1'
#
loop_
_entity.id
_entity.type
_entity.pdbx_description
1 polymer ?
#
loop_
_entity_poly.entity_id
_entity_poly.type
_entity_poly.pdbx_seq_one_letter_code
_entity_poly.pdbx_strand_id
1 'polypeptide(L)' 'MADGKVDLSKLTMVEILLLVAFAIMGTAIVSGLGIVAGIQLDGLVAAVIGAVIGMTAWWFYVVKRKADHHAR' A
#
# COMPACT_ATOMS: atom_id res chain seq x y z
N MET A 1 -2.71 -12.70 21.05
CA MET A 1 -1.65 -12.30 20.10
C MET A 1 -1.66 -13.35 19.01
N ALA A 2 -2.53 -13.19 18.02
CA ALA A 2 -2.61 -14.16 16.95
C ALA A 2 -1.39 -13.92 16.05
N ASP A 3 -0.53 -14.93 15.99
CA ASP A 3 0.53 -15.12 15.00
C ASP A 3 -0.14 -15.32 13.63
N GLY A 4 -0.93 -14.33 13.21
CA GLY A 4 -1.65 -14.29 11.96
C GLY A 4 -0.65 -14.02 10.86
N LYS A 5 0.18 -15.02 10.56
CA LYS A 5 0.97 -15.09 9.34
C LYS A 5 -0.02 -14.83 8.22
N VAL A 6 0.02 -13.62 7.66
CA VAL A 6 -0.74 -13.31 6.46
C VAL A 6 -0.18 -14.26 5.42
N ASP A 7 -0.95 -15.29 5.13
CA ASP A 7 -0.56 -16.34 4.21
C ASP A 7 -0.52 -15.72 2.81
N LEU A 8 0.66 -15.24 2.43
CA LEU A 8 0.92 -14.57 1.16
C LEU A 8 0.67 -15.52 -0.02
N SER A 9 0.72 -16.83 0.23
CA SER A 9 0.36 -17.86 -0.75
C SER A 9 -1.14 -17.91 -1.08
N LYS A 10 -2.00 -17.26 -0.28
CA LYS A 10 -3.44 -17.13 -0.56
C LYS A 10 -3.82 -15.77 -1.17
N LEU A 11 -2.84 -14.94 -1.56
CA LEU A 11 -3.15 -13.72 -2.29
C LEU A 11 -3.76 -14.07 -3.64
N THR A 12 -4.95 -13.54 -3.86
CA THR A 12 -5.59 -13.57 -5.18
C THR A 12 -4.88 -12.60 -6.13
N MET A 13 -4.92 -12.86 -7.44
CA MET A 13 -4.37 -11.97 -8.47
C MET A 13 -4.87 -10.53 -8.35
N VAL A 14 -6.13 -10.37 -7.90
CA VAL A 14 -6.76 -9.07 -7.63
C VAL A 14 -6.07 -8.33 -6.49
N GLU A 15 -5.66 -9.03 -5.43
CA GLU A 15 -4.97 -8.41 -4.29
C GLU A 15 -3.55 -7.98 -4.65
N ILE A 16 -2.89 -8.69 -5.56
CA ILE A 16 -1.59 -8.29 -6.12
C ILE A 16 -1.75 -7.03 -6.99
N LEU A 17 -2.79 -6.98 -7.83
CA LEU A 17 -3.09 -5.77 -8.62
C LEU A 17 -3.42 -4.56 -7.72
N LEU A 18 -4.14 -4.79 -6.62
CA LEU A 18 -4.41 -3.74 -5.65
C LEU A 18 -3.13 -3.21 -5.00
N LEU A 19 -2.16 -4.08 -4.66
CA LEU A 19 -0.85 -3.63 -4.14
C LEU A 19 -0.18 -2.66 -5.11
N VAL A 20 -0.14 -3.01 -6.41
CA VAL A 20 0.44 -2.15 -7.44
C VAL A 20 -0.33 -0.82 -7.55
N ALA A 21 -1.66 -0.86 -7.53
CA ALA A 21 -2.48 0.35 -7.56
C ALA A 21 -2.23 1.26 -6.35
N PHE A 22 -2.12 0.69 -5.14
CA PHE A 22 -1.79 1.44 -3.93
C PHE A 22 -0.39 2.04 -3.99
N ALA A 23 0.61 1.33 -4.53
CA ALA A 23 1.97 1.85 -4.69
C ALA A 23 2.05 3.02 -5.68
N ILE A 24 1.33 2.93 -6.80
CA ILE A 24 1.23 4.02 -7.79
C ILE A 24 0.53 5.23 -7.16
N MET A 25 -0.60 5.01 -6.49
CA MET A 25 -1.33 6.09 -5.79
C MET A 25 -0.49 6.75 -4.71
N GLY A 26 0.21 5.97 -3.89
CA GLY A 26 1.12 6.50 -2.87
C GLY A 26 2.21 7.38 -3.48
N THR A 27 2.80 6.95 -4.59
CA THR A 27 3.81 7.75 -5.33
C THR A 27 3.21 9.03 -5.90
N ALA A 28 2.04 8.97 -6.52
CA ALA A 28 1.36 10.14 -7.05
C ALA A 28 1.02 11.16 -5.94
N ILE A 29 0.57 10.68 -4.78
CA ILE A 29 0.25 11.52 -3.63
C ILE A 29 1.52 12.20 -3.09
N VAL A 30 2.61 11.46 -2.91
CA VAL A 30 3.89 12.01 -2.41
C VAL A 30 4.45 13.04 -3.38
N SER A 31 4.44 12.75 -4.68
CA SER A 31 4.85 13.70 -5.71
C SER A 31 3.98 14.95 -5.73
N GLY A 32 2.66 14.79 -5.64
CA GLY A 32 1.71 15.92 -5.56
C GLY A 32 1.91 16.77 -4.31
N LEU A 33 2.13 16.14 -3.15
CA LEU A 33 2.46 16.82 -1.89
C LEU A 33 3.78 17.58 -1.98
N GLY A 34 4.81 17.00 -2.62
CA GLY A 34 6.08 17.67 -2.86
C GLY A 34 5.90 18.96 -3.66
N ILE A 35 5.11 18.91 -4.73
CA ILE A 35 4.78 20.08 -5.56
C ILE A 35 4.05 21.15 -4.74
N VAL A 36 3.04 20.77 -3.96
CA VAL A 36 2.25 21.71 -3.13
C VAL A 36 3.08 22.31 -2.00
N ALA A 37 3.97 21.53 -1.39
CA ALA A 37 4.85 21.99 -0.32
C ALA A 37 6.06 22.79 -0.81
N GLY A 38 6.25 22.92 -2.13
CA GLY A 38 7.44 23.55 -2.72
C GLY A 38 8.74 22.76 -2.50
N ILE A 39 8.63 21.47 -2.15
CA ILE A 39 9.77 20.59 -1.89
C ILE A 39 10.02 19.77 -3.14
N GLN A 40 11.18 19.98 -3.77
CA GLN A 40 11.63 19.14 -4.87
C GLN A 40 12.17 17.82 -4.31
N LEU A 41 11.31 16.81 -4.30
CA LEU A 41 11.71 15.43 -4.02
C LEU A 41 12.29 14.83 -5.30
N ASP A 42 13.45 14.20 -5.17
CA ASP A 42 14.01 13.38 -6.26
C ASP A 42 13.02 12.27 -6.64
N GLY A 43 12.92 11.97 -7.94
CA GLY A 43 11.93 11.03 -8.45
C GLY A 43 12.07 9.62 -7.85
N LEU A 44 13.29 9.19 -7.52
CA LEU A 44 13.54 7.92 -6.85
C LEU A 44 13.04 7.96 -5.41
N VAL A 45 13.28 9.07 -4.69
CA VAL A 45 12.87 9.24 -3.30
C VAL A 45 11.34 9.28 -3.19
N ALA A 46 10.67 10.02 -4.08
CA ALA A 46 9.21 10.07 -4.13
C ALA A 46 8.60 8.68 -4.43
N ALA A 47 9.20 7.92 -5.35
CA ALA A 47 8.77 6.57 -5.67
C ALA A 47 8.96 5.59 -4.51
N VAL A 48 10.10 5.65 -3.80
CA VAL A 48 10.35 4.78 -2.64
C VAL A 48 9.37 5.09 -1.50
N ILE A 49 9.21 6.36 -1.14
CA ILE A 49 8.29 6.78 -0.08
C ILE A 49 6.85 6.41 -0.47
N GLY A 50 6.46 6.69 -1.71
CA GLY A 50 5.14 6.36 -2.25
C GLY A 50 4.84 4.87 -2.26
N ALA A 51 5.82 4.05 -2.66
CA ALA A 51 5.70 2.59 -2.65
C ALA A 51 5.57 2.05 -1.22
N VAL A 52 6.35 2.56 -0.26
CA VAL A 52 6.25 2.15 1.15
C VAL A 52 4.87 2.49 1.72
N ILE A 53 4.38 3.71 1.49
CA ILE A 53 3.05 4.14 1.93
C ILE A 53 1.97 3.26 1.29
N GLY A 54 2.05 3.04 -0.03
CA GLY A 54 1.12 2.18 -0.75
C GLY A 54 1.12 0.74 -0.23
N MET A 55 2.30 0.19 0.06
CA MET A 55 2.44 -1.16 0.59
C MET A 55 1.85 -1.29 2.00
N THR A 56 2.05 -0.28 2.87
CA THR A 56 1.38 -0.23 4.18
C THR A 56 -0.13 -0.11 4.06
N ALA A 57 -0.65 0.75 3.18
CA ALA A 57 -2.08 0.91 2.96
C ALA A 57 -2.73 -0.39 2.45
N TRP A 58 -2.07 -1.05 1.50
CA TRP A 58 -2.47 -2.37 1.01
C TRP A 58 -2.48 -3.42 2.12
N TRP A 59 -1.45 -3.45 2.96
CA TRP A 59 -1.38 -4.39 4.07
C TRP A 59 -2.56 -4.23 5.04
N PHE A 60 -2.87 -2.98 5.42
CA PHE A 60 -4.04 -2.68 6.24
C PHE A 60 -5.35 -3.10 5.57
N TYR A 61 -5.47 -2.87 4.26
CA TYR A 61 -6.64 -3.31 3.49
C TYR A 61 -6.81 -4.84 3.53
N VAL A 62 -5.73 -5.60 3.31
CA VAL A 62 -5.76 -7.07 3.33
C VAL A 62 -6.08 -7.60 4.74
N VAL A 63 -5.45 -7.06 5.77
CA VAL A 63 -5.70 -7.45 7.17
C VAL A 63 -7.15 -7.20 7.56
N LYS A 64 -7.69 -6.01 7.25
CA LYS A 64 -9.08 -5.66 7.55
C LYS A 64 -10.07 -6.55 6.80
N ARG A 65 -9.84 -6.78 5.50
CA ARG A 65 -10.68 -7.66 4.68
C ARG A 65 -10.72 -9.09 5.24
N LYS A 66 -9.58 -9.63 5.67
CA LYS A 66 -9.52 -10.98 6.25
C LYS A 66 -10.21 -11.05 7.63
N ALA A 67 -10.14 -9.99 8.42
CA ALA A 67 -10.89 -9.89 9.68
C ALA A 67 -12.41 -9.89 9.43
N ASP A 68 -12.88 -9.15 8.44
CA ASP A 68 -14.32 -9.07 8.11
C ASP A 68 -14.88 -10.39 7.54
N HIS A 69 -14.07 -11.19 6.84
CA HIS A 69 -14.47 -12.51 6.33
C HIS A 69 -14.49 -13.62 7.39
N HIS A 70 -13.86 -13.45 8.56
CA HIS A 70 -13.94 -14.38 9.69
C HIS A 70 -15.13 -14.11 10.62
N ALA A 71 -15.81 -12.97 10.46
CA ALA A 71 -16.98 -12.58 11.25
C ALA A 71 -18.32 -13.02 10.62
N ARG A 72 -18.28 -13.82 9.55
CA ARG A 72 -19.45 -14.46 8.91
C ARG A 72 -19.24 -15.96 8.85
#